data_AF-A0A353RB49-F1
#
_entry.id   AF-A0A353RB49-F1
#
_cell.length_a   1.000
_cell.length_b   1.000
_cell.length_c   1.000
_cell.angle_alpha   90.00
_cell.angle_beta   90.00
_cell.angle_gamma   90.00
#
_symmetry.space_group_name_H-M   'P 1'
#
loop_
_entity.id
_entity.type
_entity.pdbx_description
1 polymer ?
#
loop_
_entity_poly.entity_id
_entity_poly.type
_entity_poly.pdbx_seq_one_letter_code
_entity_poly.pdbx_strand_id
1 'polypeptide(L)'
;WLLKMNPEEKVMFNQIADDRDHVGFRLPVRDRADYGWGPDGGRPVYFITGERQGLREHINRTTGVASSAGKFASAFTLGAELFRELDPDFAEKMKAKALPAYDFAEEKPGNTQTCCVVSPYFYEEDNYVDDVELAAAVFLHLGAGKDWLAKADYWGQLEEVTPWMELGRARHYQFYPFINLGHYYIASSDTPLAEKYTEYIRRGLEHIRQRSKDCAFMNGVPFMWCSNNMVVAAVTQADLYYRLTGDSTYRVMEASLRDWLFGCNPWGTSMIVDFPKGGDYPERPHTSYLPTLGKSTPGGLIDGPQLRERLKDHSQYISLADGAESYAPFNQGVALYHDE
;
A
#
# COMPACT_ATOMS: atom_id res chain seq x y z
N TRP A 1 12.71 9.21 -9.43
CA TRP A 1 11.46 10.00 -9.42
C TRP A 1 11.32 10.78 -8.12
N LEU A 2 11.38 10.15 -6.94
CA LEU A 2 11.30 10.82 -5.64
C LEU A 2 12.23 12.04 -5.46
N LEU A 3 13.50 11.98 -5.91
CA LEU A 3 14.39 13.16 -5.89
C LEU A 3 13.83 14.39 -6.63
N LYS A 4 13.04 14.18 -7.70
CA LYS A 4 12.36 15.27 -8.43
C LYS A 4 11.09 15.73 -7.71
N MET A 5 10.45 14.83 -6.95
CA MET A 5 9.28 15.14 -6.13
C MET A 5 9.66 15.75 -4.77
N ASN A 6 10.95 15.79 -4.44
CA ASN A 6 11.51 16.51 -3.29
C ASN A 6 12.73 17.38 -3.70
N PRO A 7 12.54 18.41 -4.54
CA PRO A 7 13.64 19.18 -5.12
C PRO A 7 14.45 19.98 -4.09
N GLU A 8 13.79 20.49 -3.04
CA GLU A 8 14.40 21.30 -1.97
C GLU A 8 13.95 20.79 -0.60
N GLU A 9 14.60 21.24 0.47
CA GLU A 9 14.15 20.92 1.82
C GLU A 9 12.69 21.36 2.02
N LYS A 10 11.86 20.46 2.55
CA LYS A 10 10.41 20.67 2.78
C LYS A 10 9.57 21.03 1.55
N VAL A 11 10.17 21.10 0.36
CA VAL A 11 9.44 21.18 -0.90
C VAL A 11 9.19 19.76 -1.38
N MET A 12 7.99 19.25 -1.13
CA MET A 12 7.60 17.89 -1.50
C MET A 12 6.27 17.88 -2.24
N PHE A 13 6.10 16.91 -3.13
CA PHE A 13 4.90 16.73 -3.93
C PHE A 13 4.33 15.32 -3.74
N ASN A 14 3.02 15.22 -3.52
CA ASN A 14 2.34 13.96 -3.25
C ASN A 14 1.86 13.25 -4.51
N GLN A 15 1.55 14.02 -5.56
CA GLN A 15 0.76 13.53 -6.68
C GLN A 15 1.03 14.35 -7.95
N ILE A 16 1.02 13.66 -9.09
CA ILE A 16 0.96 14.27 -10.43
C ILE A 16 -0.39 13.84 -11.05
N ALA A 17 -1.09 14.77 -11.69
CA ALA A 17 -2.47 14.60 -12.16
C ALA A 17 -3.48 14.36 -11.02
N ASP A 18 -4.75 14.22 -11.38
CA ASP A 18 -5.87 13.91 -10.49
C ASP A 18 -6.88 13.04 -11.24
N ASP A 19 -8.06 12.81 -10.67
CA ASP A 19 -9.10 11.95 -11.23
C ASP A 19 -9.66 12.42 -12.59
N ARG A 20 -9.32 13.63 -13.07
CA ARG A 20 -9.52 14.01 -14.49
C ARG A 20 -8.71 13.14 -15.46
N ASP A 21 -7.65 12.47 -14.99
CA ASP A 21 -6.92 11.47 -15.76
C ASP A 21 -7.81 10.27 -16.15
N HIS A 22 -8.95 10.06 -15.49
CA HIS A 22 -9.84 8.94 -15.76
C HIS A 22 -10.74 9.14 -16.99
N VAL A 23 -10.43 10.09 -17.89
CA VAL A 23 -11.17 10.36 -19.13
C VAL A 23 -10.99 9.26 -20.19
N GLY A 24 -11.49 8.06 -19.89
CA GLY A 24 -11.51 6.86 -20.74
C GLY A 24 -10.13 6.26 -21.03
N PHE A 25 -10.12 4.99 -21.44
CA PHE A 25 -8.88 4.27 -21.73
C PHE A 25 -8.11 4.87 -22.91
N ARG A 26 -6.80 4.99 -22.73
CA ARG A 26 -5.83 5.50 -23.71
C ARG A 26 -4.41 5.13 -23.31
N LEU A 27 -3.50 5.14 -24.29
CA LEU A 27 -2.07 5.06 -23.98
C LEU A 27 -1.56 6.38 -23.39
N PRO A 28 -0.56 6.35 -22.49
CA PRO A 28 -0.02 7.58 -21.88
C PRO A 28 0.48 8.62 -22.90
N VAL A 29 0.97 8.19 -24.06
CA VAL A 29 1.42 9.09 -25.16
C VAL A 29 0.27 9.71 -25.96
N ARG A 30 -0.96 9.32 -25.67
CA ARG A 30 -2.21 9.84 -26.22
C ARG A 30 -3.11 10.25 -25.07
N ASP A 31 -2.52 10.91 -24.08
CA ASP A 31 -3.33 11.58 -23.08
C ASP A 31 -4.31 12.54 -23.79
N ARG A 32 -5.42 12.82 -23.15
CA ARG A 32 -6.39 13.82 -23.60
C ARG A 32 -7.05 14.51 -22.42
N ALA A 33 -6.59 14.21 -21.21
CA ALA A 33 -7.08 14.83 -20.01
C ALA A 33 -6.82 16.33 -20.08
N ASP A 34 -7.88 17.09 -19.80
CA ASP A 34 -7.82 18.54 -19.71
C ASP A 34 -7.92 18.94 -18.25
N TYR A 35 -6.81 19.47 -17.73
CA TYR A 35 -6.71 19.94 -16.35
C TYR A 35 -7.05 21.44 -16.21
N GLY A 36 -7.61 22.06 -17.25
CA GLY A 36 -7.98 23.48 -17.32
C GLY A 36 -7.08 24.32 -18.25
N TRP A 37 -6.17 23.68 -19.00
CA TRP A 37 -5.20 24.33 -19.89
C TRP A 37 -5.36 23.89 -21.35
N GLY A 38 -6.45 23.18 -21.66
CA GLY A 38 -6.67 22.49 -22.92
C GLY A 38 -6.16 21.03 -22.86
N PRO A 39 -6.64 20.17 -23.78
CA PRO A 39 -6.16 18.79 -23.88
C PRO A 39 -4.63 18.76 -24.04
N ASP A 40 -3.97 17.89 -23.28
CA ASP A 40 -2.50 17.74 -23.27
C ASP A 40 -1.71 18.98 -22.84
N GLY A 41 -2.38 20.00 -22.26
CA GLY A 41 -1.78 21.28 -21.86
C GLY A 41 -0.92 21.25 -20.60
N GLY A 42 -0.87 20.12 -19.88
CA GLY A 42 -0.05 19.90 -18.68
C GLY A 42 -0.80 19.24 -17.53
N ARG A 43 -0.09 18.47 -16.70
CA ARG A 43 -0.63 17.77 -15.53
C ARG A 43 -0.33 18.56 -14.25
N PRO A 44 -1.32 18.78 -13.36
CA PRO A 44 -1.07 19.44 -12.08
C PRO A 44 -0.13 18.59 -11.23
N VAL A 45 0.64 19.25 -10.37
CA VAL A 45 1.46 18.60 -9.34
C VAL A 45 1.02 19.15 -7.99
N TYR A 46 0.68 18.25 -7.07
CA TYR A 46 0.12 18.60 -5.77
C TYR A 46 1.19 18.65 -4.71
N PHE A 47 1.37 19.83 -4.14
CA PHE A 47 2.31 20.10 -3.04
C PHE A 47 1.81 19.51 -1.72
N ILE A 48 2.73 19.00 -0.90
CA ILE A 48 2.44 18.53 0.45
C ILE A 48 2.29 19.74 1.39
N THR A 49 1.07 20.27 1.48
CA THR A 49 0.75 21.41 2.37
C THR A 49 0.59 21.00 3.85
N GLY A 50 0.30 19.71 4.09
CA GLY A 50 -0.16 19.20 5.37
C GLY A 50 -1.53 19.73 5.79
N GLU A 51 -2.27 20.36 4.88
CA GLU A 51 -3.62 20.87 5.10
C GLU A 51 -4.58 20.25 4.10
N ARG A 52 -5.87 20.31 4.38
CA ARG A 52 -6.92 19.92 3.44
C ARG A 52 -6.75 20.64 2.10
N GLN A 53 -6.82 19.89 1.01
CA GLN A 53 -6.58 20.38 -0.35
C GLN A 53 -7.61 19.81 -1.33
N GLY A 54 -7.98 20.62 -2.32
CA GLY A 54 -8.90 20.29 -3.40
C GLY A 54 -8.98 21.45 -4.39
N LEU A 55 -9.31 21.18 -5.66
CA LEU A 55 -9.40 22.24 -6.70
C LEU A 55 -10.83 22.68 -7.01
N ARG A 56 -11.85 21.92 -6.59
CA ARG A 56 -13.28 22.20 -6.85
C ARG A 56 -14.12 21.79 -5.63
N GLU A 57 -15.23 21.08 -5.86
CA GLU A 57 -16.21 20.68 -4.83
C GLU A 57 -15.61 19.71 -3.81
N HIS A 58 -14.77 18.78 -4.27
CA HIS A 58 -14.18 17.76 -3.41
C HIS A 58 -12.87 18.24 -2.79
N ILE A 59 -12.78 18.07 -1.48
CA ILE A 59 -11.62 18.42 -0.66
C ILE A 59 -11.22 17.17 0.11
N ASN A 60 -9.93 16.83 0.08
CA ASN A 60 -9.41 15.71 0.85
C ASN A 60 -9.42 16.00 2.37
N ARG A 61 -8.96 15.05 3.16
CA ARG A 61 -8.93 15.12 4.63
C ARG A 61 -7.51 15.05 5.18
N THR A 62 -6.53 15.51 4.40
CA THR A 62 -5.14 15.69 4.84
C THR A 62 -5.09 16.43 6.18
N THR A 63 -4.28 15.92 7.11
CA THR A 63 -4.06 16.50 8.44
C THR A 63 -2.60 16.84 8.72
N GLY A 64 -1.68 16.36 7.89
CA GLY A 64 -0.25 16.62 8.09
C GLY A 64 0.59 16.13 6.93
N VAL A 65 1.90 16.13 7.12
CA VAL A 65 2.89 15.79 6.08
C VAL A 65 3.55 14.43 6.30
N ALA A 66 3.31 13.84 7.47
CA ALA A 66 4.11 12.77 8.02
C ALA A 66 4.03 11.47 7.23
N SER A 67 2.85 11.06 6.72
CA SER A 67 2.74 9.80 5.97
C SER A 67 3.63 9.81 4.73
N SER A 68 3.53 10.88 3.92
CA SER A 68 4.36 11.01 2.73
C SER A 68 5.82 11.33 3.07
N ALA A 69 6.10 12.28 3.97
CA ALA A 69 7.48 12.64 4.32
C ALA A 69 8.25 11.46 4.95
N GLY A 70 7.59 10.64 5.77
CA GLY A 70 8.14 9.39 6.33
C GLY A 70 8.47 8.35 5.25
N LYS A 71 7.58 8.16 4.26
CA LYS A 71 7.86 7.33 3.08
C LYS A 71 9.04 7.84 2.26
N PHE A 72 9.17 9.16 2.07
CA PHE A 72 10.34 9.74 1.41
C PHE A 72 11.62 9.48 2.21
N ALA A 73 11.59 9.70 3.52
CA ALA A 73 12.74 9.51 4.40
C ALA A 73 13.23 8.05 4.40
N SER A 74 12.33 7.09 4.62
CA SER A 74 12.66 5.66 4.59
C SER A 74 13.15 5.21 3.21
N ALA A 75 12.49 5.63 2.12
CA ALA A 75 12.92 5.30 0.76
C ALA A 75 14.30 5.89 0.39
N PHE A 76 14.58 7.13 0.79
CA PHE A 76 15.89 7.73 0.56
C PHE A 76 16.99 7.06 1.39
N THR A 77 16.68 6.68 2.63
CA THR A 77 17.64 6.01 3.51
C THR A 77 18.00 4.62 2.98
N LEU A 78 17.00 3.79 2.68
CA LEU A 78 17.21 2.45 2.11
C LEU A 78 17.84 2.53 0.71
N GLY A 79 17.39 3.49 -0.11
CA GLY A 79 17.95 3.72 -1.44
C GLY A 79 19.43 4.11 -1.39
N ALA A 80 19.82 5.00 -0.48
CA ALA A 80 21.21 5.40 -0.31
C ALA A 80 22.10 4.20 0.07
N GLU A 81 21.64 3.32 0.95
CA GLU A 81 22.37 2.09 1.30
C GLU A 81 22.51 1.16 0.10
N LEU A 82 21.40 0.88 -0.60
CA LEU A 82 21.38 -0.04 -1.73
C LEU A 82 22.32 0.42 -2.88
N PHE A 83 22.39 1.72 -3.12
CA PHE A 83 23.18 2.29 -4.22
C PHE A 83 24.60 2.72 -3.81
N ARG A 84 24.99 2.57 -2.54
CA ARG A 84 26.28 3.06 -2.02
C ARG A 84 27.48 2.65 -2.87
N GLU A 85 27.49 1.41 -3.36
CA GLU A 85 28.58 0.88 -4.20
C GLU A 85 28.28 0.97 -5.70
N LEU A 86 27.00 0.85 -6.10
CA LEU A 86 26.58 0.80 -7.50
C LEU A 86 26.58 2.19 -8.17
N ASP A 87 26.17 3.21 -7.44
CA ASP A 87 26.12 4.61 -7.89
C ASP A 87 26.28 5.53 -6.67
N PRO A 88 27.52 5.78 -6.20
CA PRO A 88 27.79 6.58 -5.01
C PRO A 88 27.25 8.02 -5.11
N ASP A 89 27.29 8.63 -6.31
CA ASP A 89 26.79 9.99 -6.54
C ASP A 89 25.27 10.06 -6.38
N PHE A 90 24.54 9.02 -6.82
CA PHE A 90 23.11 8.91 -6.60
C PHE A 90 22.78 8.60 -5.14
N ALA A 91 23.56 7.73 -4.49
CA ALA A 91 23.42 7.41 -3.08
C ALA A 91 23.58 8.64 -2.18
N GLU A 92 24.61 9.46 -2.41
CA GLU A 92 24.83 10.69 -1.63
C GLU A 92 23.71 11.72 -1.83
N LYS A 93 23.13 11.81 -3.05
CA LYS A 93 21.93 12.66 -3.28
C LYS A 93 20.74 12.20 -2.44
N MET A 94 20.50 10.90 -2.33
CA MET A 94 19.40 10.36 -1.50
C MET A 94 19.69 10.55 -0.01
N LYS A 95 20.91 10.25 0.42
CA LYS A 95 21.35 10.42 1.82
C LYS A 95 21.19 11.86 2.30
N ALA A 96 21.55 12.84 1.46
CA ALA A 96 21.36 14.26 1.78
C ALA A 96 19.89 14.68 1.95
N LYS A 97 18.93 13.91 1.42
CA LYS A 97 17.49 14.17 1.50
C LYS A 97 16.81 13.41 2.64
N ALA A 98 17.41 12.32 3.11
CA ALA A 98 16.81 11.42 4.08
C ALA A 98 16.47 12.10 5.42
N LEU A 99 17.45 12.75 6.06
CA LEU A 99 17.24 13.42 7.36
C LEU A 99 16.29 14.62 7.25
N PRO A 100 16.46 15.56 6.29
CA PRO A 100 15.50 16.64 6.11
C PRO A 100 14.06 16.17 5.86
N ALA A 101 13.88 15.04 5.18
CA ALA A 101 12.55 14.46 4.99
C ALA A 101 11.95 13.91 6.29
N TYR A 102 12.76 13.26 7.12
CA TYR A 102 12.34 12.78 8.43
C TYR A 102 11.97 13.94 9.37
N ASP A 103 12.82 14.98 9.43
CA ASP A 103 12.56 16.17 10.25
C ASP A 103 11.26 16.86 9.84
N PHE A 104 10.97 16.91 8.53
CA PHE A 104 9.71 17.45 8.03
C PHE A 104 8.51 16.59 8.44
N ALA A 105 8.66 15.25 8.45
CA ALA A 105 7.62 14.34 8.92
C ALA A 105 7.25 14.59 10.39
N GLU A 106 8.24 14.85 11.26
CA GLU A 106 8.03 15.14 12.67
C GLU A 106 7.44 16.54 12.93
N GLU A 107 7.73 17.52 12.06
CA GLU A 107 7.27 18.90 12.24
C GLU A 107 5.75 19.04 12.17
N LYS A 108 5.09 18.25 11.31
CA LYS A 108 3.63 18.30 11.13
C LYS A 108 3.02 16.90 11.02
N PRO A 109 2.82 16.23 12.18
CA PRO A 109 2.19 14.91 12.24
C PRO A 109 0.83 14.87 11.55
N GLY A 110 0.52 13.78 10.86
CA GLY A 110 -0.74 13.59 10.12
C GLY A 110 -0.52 12.99 8.74
N ASN A 111 -1.62 12.57 8.10
CA ASN A 111 -1.59 11.96 6.77
C ASN A 111 -1.66 13.01 5.66
N THR A 112 -1.06 12.69 4.51
CA THR A 112 -1.22 13.41 3.25
C THR A 112 -1.99 12.57 2.23
N GLN A 113 -3.20 12.98 1.89
CA GLN A 113 -4.06 12.29 0.93
C GLN A 113 -3.91 12.86 -0.48
N THR A 114 -4.25 12.05 -1.49
CA THR A 114 -4.35 12.55 -2.87
C THR A 114 -5.50 13.55 -3.00
N CYS A 115 -5.41 14.43 -3.98
CA CYS A 115 -6.48 15.33 -4.38
C CYS A 115 -7.32 14.72 -5.49
N CYS A 116 -8.61 15.09 -5.48
CA CYS A 116 -9.59 14.78 -6.50
C CYS A 116 -10.34 16.06 -6.91
N VAL A 117 -10.99 16.02 -8.07
CA VAL A 117 -11.64 17.17 -8.71
C VAL A 117 -13.02 16.82 -9.23
N VAL A 118 -13.18 15.67 -9.87
CA VAL A 118 -14.43 15.28 -10.56
C VAL A 118 -15.31 14.39 -9.69
N SER A 119 -14.69 13.54 -8.88
CA SER A 119 -15.32 12.54 -8.03
C SER A 119 -14.85 12.70 -6.59
N PRO A 120 -15.61 12.20 -5.60
CA PRO A 120 -15.23 12.30 -4.20
C PRO A 120 -14.12 11.32 -3.78
N TYR A 121 -13.54 10.56 -4.73
CA TYR A 121 -12.58 9.50 -4.44
C TYR A 121 -11.14 9.99 -4.45
N PHE A 122 -10.42 9.64 -3.41
CA PHE A 122 -8.99 9.82 -3.27
C PHE A 122 -8.42 8.63 -2.49
N TYR A 123 -7.09 8.51 -2.43
CA TYR A 123 -6.45 7.59 -1.51
C TYR A 123 -6.68 8.09 -0.09
N GLU A 124 -7.49 7.35 0.66
CA GLU A 124 -8.00 7.78 1.97
C GLU A 124 -7.02 7.44 3.11
N GLU A 125 -5.73 7.37 2.81
CA GLU A 125 -4.67 7.15 3.80
C GLU A 125 -4.91 8.04 5.00
N ASP A 126 -5.20 7.42 6.14
CA ASP A 126 -5.43 8.11 7.40
C ASP A 126 -4.40 7.74 8.47
N ASN A 127 -3.48 6.84 8.12
CA ASN A 127 -2.33 6.46 8.90
C ASN A 127 -1.06 7.21 8.48
N TYR A 128 -0.14 7.33 9.42
CA TYR A 128 1.20 7.87 9.21
C TYR A 128 2.22 7.35 10.23
N VAL A 129 1.77 6.63 11.25
CA VAL A 129 2.61 6.22 12.39
C VAL A 129 3.66 5.21 11.93
N ASP A 130 3.22 4.21 11.19
CA ASP A 130 4.05 3.20 10.55
C ASP A 130 5.09 3.80 9.59
N ASP A 131 4.73 4.84 8.84
CA ASP A 131 5.64 5.52 7.91
C ASP A 131 6.79 6.24 8.63
N VAL A 132 6.48 6.97 9.71
CA VAL A 132 7.49 7.70 10.48
C VAL A 132 8.32 6.74 11.32
N GLU A 133 7.68 5.72 11.90
CA GLU A 133 8.38 4.64 12.59
C GLU A 133 9.38 3.95 11.66
N LEU A 134 8.94 3.52 10.46
CA LEU A 134 9.82 2.85 9.51
C LEU A 134 11.02 3.73 9.16
N ALA A 135 10.81 5.03 8.95
CA ALA A 135 11.91 5.95 8.69
C ALA A 135 12.91 5.95 9.86
N ALA A 136 12.45 6.10 11.11
CA ALA A 136 13.31 6.07 12.29
C ALA A 136 14.02 4.72 12.49
N ALA A 137 13.31 3.61 12.28
CA ALA A 137 13.81 2.25 12.45
C ALA A 137 14.90 1.91 11.41
N VAL A 138 14.76 2.41 10.18
CA VAL A 138 15.81 2.25 9.15
C VAL A 138 17.05 3.09 9.49
N PHE A 139 16.90 4.33 9.99
CA PHE A 139 18.06 5.10 10.47
C PHE A 139 18.82 4.34 11.56
N LEU A 140 18.10 3.80 12.54
CA LEU A 140 18.67 2.93 13.58
C LEU A 140 19.40 1.73 12.97
N HIS A 141 18.75 1.01 12.05
CA HIS A 141 19.31 -0.19 11.40
C HIS A 141 20.63 0.09 10.69
N LEU A 142 20.78 1.27 10.08
CA LEU A 142 22.01 1.70 9.41
C LEU A 142 23.06 2.31 10.36
N GLY A 143 22.94 2.05 11.66
CA GLY A 143 23.96 2.41 12.65
C GLY A 143 23.82 3.81 13.23
N ALA A 144 22.67 4.46 13.07
CA ALA A 144 22.42 5.73 13.74
C ALA A 144 22.24 5.52 15.27
N GLY A 145 22.59 6.54 16.07
CA GLY A 145 22.71 6.42 17.52
C GLY A 145 21.39 6.18 18.28
N LYS A 146 21.50 5.99 19.61
CA LYS A 146 20.40 5.69 20.54
C LYS A 146 19.15 6.58 20.45
N ASP A 147 19.31 7.82 19.97
CA ASP A 147 18.18 8.75 19.81
C ASP A 147 17.20 8.26 18.74
N TRP A 148 17.68 7.53 17.72
CA TRP A 148 16.84 6.89 16.71
C TRP A 148 16.08 5.69 17.25
N LEU A 149 16.66 4.94 18.18
CA LEU A 149 15.92 3.89 18.90
C LEU A 149 14.76 4.50 19.69
N ALA A 150 14.98 5.62 20.38
CA ALA A 150 13.91 6.29 21.13
C ALA A 150 12.81 6.85 20.21
N LYS A 151 13.17 7.37 19.04
CA LYS A 151 12.21 7.84 18.02
C LYS A 151 11.41 6.70 17.40
N ALA A 152 12.10 5.65 16.95
CA ALA A 152 11.45 4.45 16.43
C ALA A 152 10.52 3.85 17.48
N ASP A 153 10.95 3.81 18.74
CA ASP A 153 10.12 3.31 19.82
C ASP A 153 8.88 4.16 20.08
N TYR A 154 9.06 5.48 20.08
CA TYR A 154 7.99 6.43 20.31
C TYR A 154 6.88 6.27 19.27
N TRP A 155 7.23 6.18 17.98
CA TRP A 155 6.24 6.03 16.92
C TRP A 155 5.63 4.63 16.93
N GLY A 156 6.43 3.56 17.04
CA GLY A 156 5.91 2.20 16.94
C GLY A 156 4.92 1.82 18.04
N GLN A 157 5.10 2.30 19.28
CA GLN A 157 4.12 2.04 20.34
C GLN A 157 2.77 2.77 20.17
N LEU A 158 2.67 3.76 19.27
CA LEU A 158 1.38 4.39 18.93
C LEU A 158 0.53 3.50 18.01
N GLU A 159 1.15 2.54 17.33
CA GLU A 159 0.48 1.54 16.50
C GLU A 159 1.04 0.14 16.81
N GLU A 160 0.68 -0.41 17.96
CA GLU A 160 1.13 -1.75 18.36
C GLU A 160 0.73 -2.86 17.36
N VAL A 161 -0.36 -2.65 16.64
CA VAL A 161 -0.88 -3.55 15.60
C VAL A 161 -1.38 -2.72 14.44
N THR A 162 -0.97 -3.07 13.22
CA THR A 162 -1.48 -2.41 12.02
C THR A 162 -3.02 -2.46 11.99
N PRO A 163 -3.73 -1.32 11.91
CA PRO A 163 -5.14 -1.24 12.33
C PRO A 163 -6.09 -2.20 11.61
N TRP A 164 -5.89 -2.46 10.32
CA TRP A 164 -6.76 -3.38 9.57
C TRP A 164 -6.67 -4.82 10.10
N MET A 165 -5.52 -5.22 10.65
CA MET A 165 -5.31 -6.56 11.19
C MET A 165 -6.19 -6.78 12.41
N GLU A 166 -6.26 -5.81 13.32
CA GLU A 166 -7.12 -5.86 14.51
C GLU A 166 -8.60 -5.64 14.14
N LEU A 167 -8.90 -4.54 13.43
CA LEU A 167 -10.27 -4.08 13.17
C LEU A 167 -11.05 -4.96 12.19
N GLY A 168 -10.36 -5.66 11.28
CA GLY A 168 -10.99 -6.46 10.24
C GLY A 168 -11.79 -5.66 9.23
N ARG A 169 -11.39 -4.41 8.99
CA ARG A 169 -11.98 -3.49 8.01
C ARG A 169 -10.98 -2.39 7.66
N ALA A 170 -11.17 -1.78 6.50
CA ALA A 170 -10.49 -0.56 6.08
C ALA A 170 -11.38 0.21 5.09
N ARG A 171 -11.10 1.48 4.84
CA ARG A 171 -11.52 2.21 3.63
C ARG A 171 -10.44 2.13 2.55
N HIS A 172 -10.66 2.75 1.40
CA HIS A 172 -9.73 2.72 0.28
C HIS A 172 -8.37 3.30 0.64
N TYR A 173 -7.31 2.48 0.63
CA TYR A 173 -5.94 2.84 1.06
C TYR A 173 -5.82 3.41 2.49
N GLN A 174 -6.83 3.20 3.35
CA GLN A 174 -6.90 3.84 4.67
C GLN A 174 -5.63 3.64 5.52
N PHE A 175 -5.11 2.41 5.54
CA PHE A 175 -3.94 2.01 6.32
C PHE A 175 -2.78 1.57 5.43
N TYR A 176 -2.65 2.16 4.24
CA TYR A 176 -1.53 1.85 3.34
C TYR A 176 -0.20 2.24 4.01
N PRO A 177 0.90 1.46 3.89
CA PRO A 177 1.14 0.31 2.99
C PRO A 177 0.63 -1.06 3.46
N PHE A 178 -0.27 -1.11 4.44
CA PHE A 178 -0.87 -2.33 5.03
C PHE A 178 0.09 -3.24 5.80
N ILE A 179 1.37 -2.87 5.92
CA ILE A 179 2.38 -3.56 6.72
C ILE A 179 3.26 -2.54 7.42
N ASN A 180 3.55 -2.79 8.69
CA ASN A 180 4.52 -2.00 9.43
C ASN A 180 5.88 -2.71 9.45
N LEU A 181 6.79 -2.26 8.60
CA LEU A 181 8.17 -2.77 8.55
C LEU A 181 9.07 -2.15 9.64
N GLY A 182 8.66 -1.04 10.28
CA GLY A 182 9.35 -0.47 11.43
C GLY A 182 9.46 -1.49 12.56
N HIS A 183 8.34 -2.16 12.86
CA HIS A 183 8.30 -3.27 13.81
C HIS A 183 9.36 -4.34 13.50
N TYR A 184 9.50 -4.75 12.24
CA TYR A 184 10.47 -5.77 11.85
C TYR A 184 11.91 -5.28 12.07
N TYR A 185 12.24 -4.06 11.66
CA TYR A 185 13.59 -3.52 11.85
C TYR A 185 13.97 -3.44 13.33
N ILE A 186 13.05 -2.98 14.19
CA ILE A 186 13.31 -2.93 15.64
C ILE A 186 13.38 -4.34 16.24
N ALA A 187 12.48 -5.25 15.85
CA ALA A 187 12.48 -6.65 16.31
C ALA A 187 13.76 -7.40 15.90
N SER A 188 14.32 -7.09 14.73
CA SER A 188 15.56 -7.68 14.22
C SER A 188 16.85 -7.09 14.82
N SER A 189 16.74 -6.04 15.64
CA SER A 189 17.88 -5.35 16.23
C SER A 189 18.32 -5.98 17.55
N ASP A 190 19.59 -5.81 17.93
CA ASP A 190 20.13 -6.25 19.23
C ASP A 190 19.75 -5.32 20.39
N THR A 191 18.55 -4.73 20.35
CA THR A 191 18.08 -3.75 21.35
C THR A 191 17.17 -4.40 22.39
N PRO A 192 17.04 -3.81 23.60
CA PRO A 192 16.10 -4.31 24.61
C PRO A 192 14.63 -4.29 24.18
N LEU A 193 14.31 -3.68 23.04
CA LEU A 193 12.95 -3.57 22.50
C LEU A 193 12.60 -4.70 21.53
N ALA A 194 13.56 -5.55 21.14
CA ALA A 194 13.37 -6.59 20.14
C ALA A 194 12.18 -7.52 20.46
N GLU A 195 12.08 -7.97 21.71
CA GLU A 195 10.97 -8.83 22.16
C GLU A 195 9.61 -8.11 22.12
N LYS A 196 9.58 -6.82 22.49
CA LYS A 196 8.36 -6.01 22.44
C LYS A 196 7.80 -5.93 21.02
N TYR A 197 8.66 -5.62 20.05
CA TYR A 197 8.24 -5.49 18.65
C TYR A 197 7.96 -6.83 17.97
N THR A 198 8.63 -7.90 18.40
CA THR A 198 8.27 -9.28 18.02
C THR A 198 6.83 -9.61 18.47
N GLU A 199 6.44 -9.19 19.68
CA GLU A 199 5.09 -9.39 20.19
C GLU A 199 4.03 -8.58 19.41
N TYR A 200 4.34 -7.35 19.00
CA TYR A 200 3.47 -6.54 18.13
C TYR A 200 3.20 -7.22 16.78
N ILE A 201 4.24 -7.75 16.13
CA ILE A 201 4.11 -8.56 14.91
C ILE A 201 3.21 -9.78 15.15
N ARG A 202 3.45 -10.51 16.25
CA ARG A 202 2.69 -11.71 16.63
C ARG A 202 1.21 -11.39 16.83
N ARG A 203 0.88 -10.30 17.52
CA ARG A 203 -0.51 -9.87 17.77
C ARG A 203 -1.27 -9.62 16.47
N GLY A 204 -0.65 -8.92 15.51
CA GLY A 204 -1.25 -8.71 14.18
C GLY A 204 -1.59 -10.02 13.47
N LEU A 205 -0.64 -10.97 13.44
CA LEU A 205 -0.87 -12.31 12.86
C LEU A 205 -1.96 -13.08 13.60
N GLU A 206 -2.03 -12.94 14.92
CA GLU A 206 -3.05 -13.59 15.72
C GLU A 206 -4.46 -13.08 15.40
N HIS A 207 -4.65 -11.77 15.21
CA HIS A 207 -5.95 -11.24 14.80
C HIS A 207 -6.41 -11.80 13.44
N ILE A 208 -5.50 -11.92 12.47
CA ILE A 208 -5.79 -12.53 11.17
C ILE A 208 -6.17 -14.01 11.35
N ARG A 209 -5.38 -14.76 12.11
CA ARG A 209 -5.63 -16.19 12.37
C ARG A 209 -6.94 -16.45 13.09
N GLN A 210 -7.29 -15.60 14.05
CA GLN A 210 -8.55 -15.71 14.79
C GLN A 210 -9.75 -15.46 13.88
N ARG A 211 -9.66 -14.49 12.97
CA ARG A 211 -10.71 -14.20 11.99
C ARG A 211 -10.88 -15.31 10.95
N SER A 212 -9.82 -16.07 10.68
CA SER A 212 -9.85 -17.13 9.66
C SER A 212 -10.35 -18.50 10.15
N LYS A 213 -10.72 -18.64 11.43
CA LYS A 213 -11.10 -19.92 12.06
C LYS A 213 -12.20 -20.70 11.33
N ASP A 214 -13.19 -19.98 10.80
CA ASP A 214 -14.33 -20.58 10.08
C ASP A 214 -14.16 -20.51 8.54
N CYS A 215 -12.98 -20.10 8.06
CA CYS A 215 -12.66 -20.01 6.64
C CYS A 215 -11.91 -21.27 6.20
N ALA A 216 -12.48 -22.02 5.26
CA ALA A 216 -11.84 -23.21 4.68
C ALA A 216 -10.47 -22.91 4.00
N PHE A 217 -10.23 -21.66 3.62
CA PHE A 217 -8.98 -21.18 3.00
C PHE A 217 -8.03 -20.49 3.99
N MET A 218 -8.36 -20.49 5.29
CA MET A 218 -7.62 -19.76 6.34
C MET A 218 -7.38 -18.28 6.02
N ASN A 219 -8.23 -17.67 5.20
CA ASN A 219 -8.14 -16.26 4.86
C ASN A 219 -8.91 -15.40 5.87
N GLY A 220 -8.15 -14.72 6.73
CA GLY A 220 -8.67 -13.78 7.73
C GLY A 220 -8.50 -12.32 7.33
N VAL A 221 -8.09 -12.04 6.10
CA VAL A 221 -7.94 -10.67 5.58
C VAL A 221 -9.33 -10.12 5.24
N PRO A 222 -9.64 -8.84 5.56
CA PRO A 222 -10.90 -8.25 5.16
C PRO A 222 -10.98 -8.07 3.63
N PHE A 223 -12.10 -8.48 3.03
CA PHE A 223 -12.34 -8.36 1.58
C PHE A 223 -12.74 -6.92 1.20
N MET A 224 -11.81 -5.99 1.33
CA MET A 224 -11.94 -4.59 0.90
C MET A 224 -11.35 -4.39 -0.50
N TRP A 225 -11.53 -3.21 -1.09
CA TRP A 225 -10.74 -2.82 -2.26
C TRP A 225 -9.25 -2.95 -1.93
N CYS A 226 -8.49 -3.64 -2.80
CA CYS A 226 -7.08 -4.02 -2.63
C CYS A 226 -6.87 -5.12 -1.57
N SER A 227 -7.85 -6.02 -1.36
CA SER A 227 -7.75 -7.12 -0.40
C SER A 227 -6.53 -8.02 -0.64
N ASN A 228 -6.14 -8.26 -1.89
CA ASN A 228 -4.94 -9.03 -2.20
C ASN A 228 -3.64 -8.33 -1.75
N ASN A 229 -3.57 -7.01 -1.73
CA ASN A 229 -2.42 -6.29 -1.15
C ASN A 229 -2.32 -6.57 0.35
N MET A 230 -3.44 -6.66 1.06
CA MET A 230 -3.47 -7.06 2.46
C MET A 230 -3.12 -8.54 2.66
N VAL A 231 -3.48 -9.42 1.72
CA VAL A 231 -3.00 -10.82 1.69
C VAL A 231 -1.48 -10.87 1.57
N VAL A 232 -0.89 -10.10 0.64
CA VAL A 232 0.57 -9.99 0.49
C VAL A 232 1.22 -9.45 1.76
N ALA A 233 0.63 -8.43 2.40
CA ALA A 233 1.10 -7.89 3.67
C ALA A 233 1.09 -8.96 4.78
N ALA A 234 0.00 -9.74 4.90
CA ALA A 234 -0.11 -10.83 5.87
C ALA A 234 0.91 -11.94 5.64
N VAL A 235 1.11 -12.38 4.38
CA VAL A 235 2.14 -13.37 4.01
C VAL A 235 3.53 -12.85 4.37
N THR A 236 3.82 -11.60 4.03
CA THR A 236 5.11 -10.96 4.33
C THR A 236 5.35 -10.91 5.84
N GLN A 237 4.35 -10.48 6.61
CA GLN A 237 4.47 -10.41 8.07
C GLN A 237 4.68 -11.79 8.72
N ALA A 238 4.00 -12.83 8.23
CA ALA A 238 4.16 -14.19 8.74
C ALA A 238 5.55 -14.76 8.45
N ASP A 239 6.08 -14.54 7.24
CA ASP A 239 7.44 -14.95 6.88
C ASP A 239 8.50 -14.22 7.72
N LEU A 240 8.36 -12.90 7.87
CA LEU A 240 9.26 -12.10 8.71
C LEU A 240 9.22 -12.54 10.18
N TYR A 241 8.04 -12.81 10.73
CA TYR A 241 7.89 -13.34 12.09
C TYR A 241 8.60 -14.68 12.28
N TYR A 242 8.42 -15.61 11.33
CA TYR A 242 9.10 -16.90 11.37
C TYR A 242 10.62 -16.75 11.29
N ARG A 243 11.13 -15.85 10.43
CA ARG A 243 12.58 -15.58 10.33
C ARG A 243 13.17 -14.99 11.61
N LEU A 244 12.40 -14.15 12.32
CA LEU A 244 12.82 -13.55 13.59
C LEU A 244 12.86 -14.57 14.73
N THR A 245 11.89 -15.48 14.79
CA THR A 245 11.61 -16.26 16.01
C THR A 245 11.83 -17.76 15.86
N GLY A 246 11.79 -18.30 14.64
CA GLY A 246 11.66 -19.73 14.38
C GLY A 246 10.29 -20.32 14.75
N ASP A 247 9.34 -19.51 15.23
CA ASP A 247 8.00 -19.98 15.62
C ASP A 247 7.15 -20.28 14.38
N SER A 248 6.79 -21.56 14.24
CA SER A 248 6.02 -22.07 13.10
C SER A 248 4.50 -21.92 13.24
N THR A 249 3.99 -21.33 14.33
CA THR A 249 2.55 -21.19 14.63
C THR A 249 1.73 -20.63 13.46
N TYR A 250 2.26 -19.68 12.69
CA TYR A 250 1.55 -19.00 11.60
C TYR A 250 1.84 -19.56 10.20
N ARG A 251 2.71 -20.57 10.06
CA ARG A 251 3.19 -21.07 8.75
C ARG A 251 2.10 -21.67 7.87
N VAL A 252 1.10 -22.33 8.47
CA VAL A 252 -0.04 -22.90 7.72
C VAL A 252 -0.93 -21.80 7.15
N MET A 253 -1.19 -20.75 7.94
CA MET A 253 -1.93 -19.58 7.48
C MET A 253 -1.17 -18.85 6.37
N GLU A 254 0.13 -18.62 6.55
CA GLU A 254 0.99 -18.04 5.51
C GLU A 254 0.94 -18.81 4.20
N ALA A 255 1.10 -20.14 4.25
CA ALA A 255 1.01 -20.98 3.06
C ALA A 255 -0.38 -20.86 2.39
N SER A 256 -1.45 -20.90 3.18
CA SER A 256 -2.82 -20.78 2.66
C SER A 256 -3.08 -19.42 2.00
N LEU A 257 -2.58 -18.33 2.59
CA LEU A 257 -2.69 -16.98 2.05
C LEU A 257 -1.81 -16.78 0.80
N ARG A 258 -0.63 -17.40 0.75
CA ARG A 258 0.18 -17.42 -0.48
C ARG A 258 -0.55 -18.20 -1.57
N ASP A 259 -1.03 -19.40 -1.27
CA ASP A 259 -1.69 -20.27 -2.24
C ASP A 259 -3.01 -19.68 -2.73
N TRP A 260 -3.70 -18.88 -1.91
CA TRP A 260 -4.83 -18.04 -2.32
C TRP A 260 -4.51 -17.15 -3.51
N LEU A 261 -3.32 -16.51 -3.52
CA LEU A 261 -2.87 -15.65 -4.61
C LEU A 261 -2.63 -16.44 -5.91
N PHE A 262 -2.49 -17.76 -5.83
CA PHE A 262 -2.19 -18.66 -6.95
C PHE A 262 -3.33 -19.64 -7.28
N GLY A 263 -4.55 -19.40 -6.76
CA GLY A 263 -5.75 -20.17 -7.14
C GLY A 263 -6.36 -21.04 -6.07
N CYS A 264 -5.76 -21.18 -4.88
CA CYS A 264 -6.39 -21.87 -3.74
C CYS A 264 -7.37 -20.93 -3.02
N ASN A 265 -8.45 -20.59 -3.72
CA ASN A 265 -9.51 -19.70 -3.25
C ASN A 265 -10.87 -20.19 -3.82
N PRO A 266 -12.01 -19.63 -3.38
CA PRO A 266 -13.34 -20.09 -3.81
C PRO A 266 -13.60 -20.07 -5.32
N TRP A 267 -12.82 -19.29 -6.07
CA TRP A 267 -12.99 -19.09 -7.51
C TRP A 267 -12.06 -19.98 -8.34
N GLY A 268 -11.07 -20.63 -7.72
CA GLY A 268 -10.15 -21.54 -8.42
C GLY A 268 -9.20 -20.84 -9.40
N THR A 269 -9.04 -19.52 -9.27
CA THR A 269 -8.30 -18.67 -10.20
C THR A 269 -7.18 -17.91 -9.50
N SER A 270 -6.06 -17.73 -10.19
CA SER A 270 -4.95 -16.93 -9.68
C SER A 270 -5.34 -15.46 -9.54
N MET A 271 -4.63 -14.76 -8.67
CA MET A 271 -4.76 -13.31 -8.50
C MET A 271 -3.65 -12.54 -9.24
N ILE A 272 -2.84 -13.24 -10.05
CA ILE A 272 -1.71 -12.68 -10.79
C ILE A 272 -1.96 -12.83 -12.28
N VAL A 273 -1.92 -11.71 -12.99
CA VAL A 273 -2.13 -11.66 -14.44
C VAL A 273 -1.08 -12.51 -15.17
N ASP A 274 -1.53 -13.34 -16.12
CA ASP A 274 -0.75 -14.28 -16.93
C ASP A 274 0.05 -15.33 -16.11
N PHE A 275 -0.34 -15.62 -14.87
CA PHE A 275 0.35 -16.59 -14.02
C PHE A 275 -0.61 -17.41 -13.12
N PRO A 276 -0.45 -18.75 -13.01
CA PRO A 276 0.50 -19.58 -13.74
C PRO A 276 0.06 -19.79 -15.19
N LYS A 277 1.04 -19.93 -16.10
CA LYS A 277 0.75 -20.22 -17.51
C LYS A 277 0.01 -21.55 -17.64
N GLY A 278 -1.10 -21.55 -18.39
CA GLY A 278 -1.94 -22.73 -18.59
C GLY A 278 -2.91 -23.02 -17.45
N GLY A 279 -2.95 -22.18 -16.42
CA GLY A 279 -4.01 -22.17 -15.40
C GLY A 279 -5.04 -21.07 -15.66
N ASP A 280 -5.97 -20.92 -14.71
CA ASP A 280 -6.93 -19.82 -14.66
C ASP A 280 -6.30 -18.61 -13.94
N TYR A 281 -6.42 -17.42 -14.54
CA TYR A 281 -5.85 -16.16 -14.07
C TYR A 281 -6.67 -14.99 -14.63
N PRO A 282 -6.47 -13.75 -14.13
CA PRO A 282 -7.24 -12.61 -14.59
C PRO A 282 -6.90 -12.25 -16.04
N GLU A 283 -7.90 -12.27 -16.93
CA GLU A 283 -7.74 -11.96 -18.35
C GLU A 283 -8.11 -10.51 -18.68
N ARG A 284 -8.87 -9.85 -17.79
CA ARG A 284 -9.35 -8.49 -18.04
C ARG A 284 -8.97 -7.46 -16.97
N PRO A 285 -7.71 -7.40 -16.53
CA PRO A 285 -7.31 -6.42 -15.51
C PRO A 285 -7.67 -5.00 -15.95
N HIS A 286 -8.09 -4.16 -15.00
CA HIS A 286 -8.42 -2.74 -15.23
C HIS A 286 -7.20 -1.89 -15.64
N THR A 287 -6.76 -2.04 -16.89
CA THR A 287 -5.63 -1.34 -17.50
C THR A 287 -6.02 -0.75 -18.86
N SER A 288 -5.39 0.34 -19.26
CA SER A 288 -5.58 0.88 -20.60
C SER A 288 -4.98 0.01 -21.70
N TYR A 289 -4.08 -0.92 -21.37
CA TYR A 289 -3.34 -1.73 -22.35
C TYR A 289 -4.26 -2.71 -23.08
N LEU A 290 -5.19 -3.34 -22.37
CA LEU A 290 -6.11 -4.32 -22.94
C LEU A 290 -7.04 -3.70 -24.00
N PRO A 291 -7.84 -2.66 -23.69
CA PRO A 291 -8.75 -2.07 -24.68
C PRO A 291 -8.04 -1.27 -25.79
N THR A 292 -6.80 -0.81 -25.58
CA THR A 292 -6.09 0.02 -26.58
C THR A 292 -5.12 -0.76 -27.47
N LEU A 293 -4.53 -1.84 -26.96
CA LEU A 293 -3.49 -2.62 -27.64
C LEU A 293 -3.83 -4.11 -27.75
N GLY A 294 -4.87 -4.60 -27.06
CA GLY A 294 -5.13 -6.04 -26.93
C GLY A 294 -4.01 -6.76 -26.17
N LYS A 295 -3.33 -6.07 -25.24
CA LYS A 295 -2.19 -6.61 -24.48
C LYS A 295 -2.52 -6.74 -23.00
N SER A 296 -2.06 -7.85 -22.42
CA SER A 296 -2.09 -8.11 -20.98
C SER A 296 -1.00 -7.34 -20.23
N THR A 297 -1.03 -7.43 -18.90
CA THR A 297 -0.03 -6.89 -17.97
C THR A 297 0.56 -8.01 -17.11
N PRO A 298 1.43 -8.88 -17.68
CA PRO A 298 1.95 -10.06 -16.99
C PRO A 298 2.60 -9.72 -15.65
N GLY A 299 2.28 -10.50 -14.61
CA GLY A 299 2.81 -10.33 -13.25
C GLY A 299 2.11 -9.26 -12.41
N GLY A 300 1.11 -8.56 -12.95
CA GLY A 300 0.27 -7.65 -12.17
C GLY A 300 -0.56 -8.41 -11.14
N LEU A 301 -0.54 -7.94 -9.89
CA LEU A 301 -1.46 -8.38 -8.84
C LEU A 301 -2.77 -7.58 -8.99
N ILE A 302 -3.89 -8.27 -9.14
CA ILE A 302 -5.21 -7.61 -9.12
C ILE A 302 -5.65 -7.32 -7.69
N ASP A 303 -6.53 -6.33 -7.51
CA ASP A 303 -7.03 -5.89 -6.20
C ASP A 303 -7.65 -7.03 -5.39
N GLY A 304 -8.31 -7.97 -6.07
CA GLY A 304 -8.90 -9.14 -5.47
C GLY A 304 -10.36 -8.98 -5.06
N PRO A 305 -10.89 -9.98 -4.32
CA PRO A 305 -12.30 -10.03 -4.02
C PRO A 305 -12.72 -8.97 -3.01
N GLN A 306 -13.97 -8.55 -3.14
CA GLN A 306 -14.59 -7.56 -2.27
C GLN A 306 -15.83 -8.12 -1.58
N LEU A 307 -16.16 -7.60 -0.40
CA LEU A 307 -17.39 -7.92 0.31
C LEU A 307 -18.60 -7.59 -0.58
N ARG A 308 -19.54 -8.53 -0.64
CA ARG A 308 -20.76 -8.41 -1.46
C ARG A 308 -21.52 -7.13 -1.18
N GLU A 309 -21.64 -6.76 0.10
CA GLU A 309 -22.34 -5.55 0.53
C GLU A 309 -21.73 -4.27 -0.03
N ARG A 310 -20.41 -4.25 -0.29
CA ARG A 310 -19.69 -3.06 -0.75
C ARG A 310 -19.70 -2.86 -2.25
N LEU A 311 -19.90 -3.91 -3.04
CA LEU A 311 -20.00 -3.79 -4.49
C LEU A 311 -21.18 -2.90 -4.93
N LYS A 312 -22.25 -2.82 -4.12
CA LYS A 312 -23.35 -1.87 -4.35
C LYS A 312 -22.93 -0.41 -4.18
N ASP A 313 -21.98 -0.13 -3.29
CA ASP A 313 -21.49 1.22 -3.03
C ASP A 313 -20.51 1.68 -4.12
N HIS A 314 -19.87 0.74 -4.82
CA HIS A 314 -18.88 1.00 -5.87
C HIS A 314 -19.43 0.85 -7.31
N SER A 315 -20.67 0.38 -7.48
CA SER A 315 -21.25 0.09 -8.81
C SER A 315 -21.47 1.31 -9.71
N GLN A 316 -21.36 2.53 -9.18
CA GLN A 316 -21.42 3.76 -9.97
C GLN A 316 -20.10 4.07 -10.70
N TYR A 317 -19.01 3.41 -10.31
CA TYR A 317 -17.64 3.74 -10.74
C TYR A 317 -16.88 2.55 -11.31
N ILE A 318 -17.26 1.34 -10.91
CA ILE A 318 -16.74 0.08 -11.46
C ILE A 318 -17.78 -0.46 -12.44
N SER A 319 -17.45 -0.42 -13.74
CA SER A 319 -18.22 -1.15 -14.76
C SER A 319 -17.87 -2.63 -14.62
N LEU A 320 -18.83 -3.43 -14.15
CA LEU A 320 -18.73 -4.89 -14.01
C LEU A 320 -19.28 -5.63 -15.25
N ALA A 321 -19.45 -4.91 -16.36
CA ALA A 321 -20.35 -5.30 -17.44
C ALA A 321 -19.94 -6.58 -18.15
N ASP A 322 -18.65 -6.92 -18.17
CA ASP A 322 -18.17 -7.96 -19.07
C ASP A 322 -17.40 -9.11 -18.37
N GLY A 323 -17.04 -8.98 -17.09
CA GLY A 323 -16.35 -10.04 -16.31
C GLY A 323 -17.16 -10.63 -15.15
N ALA A 324 -18.40 -10.16 -14.94
CA ALA A 324 -19.22 -10.61 -13.82
C ALA A 324 -19.77 -12.05 -13.96
N GLU A 325 -19.92 -12.54 -15.19
CA GLU A 325 -20.59 -13.82 -15.45
C GLU A 325 -19.69 -15.04 -15.17
N SER A 326 -18.39 -14.96 -15.47
CA SER A 326 -17.46 -16.10 -15.41
C SER A 326 -17.41 -16.78 -14.03
N TYR A 327 -17.59 -16.00 -12.97
CA TYR A 327 -17.51 -16.45 -11.58
C TYR A 327 -18.85 -16.40 -10.84
N ALA A 328 -19.96 -16.10 -11.53
CA ALA A 328 -21.29 -15.99 -10.93
C ALA A 328 -21.72 -17.21 -10.07
N PRO A 329 -21.43 -18.47 -10.46
CA PRO A 329 -21.75 -19.64 -9.62
C PRO A 329 -20.97 -19.69 -8.30
N PHE A 330 -19.78 -19.11 -8.24
CA PHE A 330 -18.91 -19.08 -7.04
C PHE A 330 -19.13 -17.82 -6.20
N ASN A 331 -19.72 -16.80 -6.81
CA ASN A 331 -20.17 -15.55 -6.20
C ASN A 331 -21.47 -15.73 -5.39
N GLN A 332 -21.54 -16.74 -4.52
CA GLN A 332 -22.67 -17.01 -3.61
C GLN A 332 -22.32 -16.78 -2.13
N GLY A 333 -21.04 -16.52 -1.82
CA GLY A 333 -20.56 -16.24 -0.47
C GLY A 333 -20.65 -14.77 -0.04
N VAL A 334 -19.91 -14.46 1.04
CA VAL A 334 -19.77 -13.11 1.62
C VAL A 334 -18.96 -12.15 0.76
N ALA A 335 -18.08 -12.70 -0.09
CA ALA A 335 -17.25 -11.94 -1.01
C ALA A 335 -17.57 -12.31 -2.46
N LEU A 336 -17.19 -11.42 -3.36
CA LEU A 336 -17.38 -11.52 -4.79
C LEU A 336 -16.04 -11.26 -5.48
N TYR A 337 -15.79 -12.00 -6.55
CA TYR A 337 -14.70 -11.78 -7.48
C TYR A 337 -15.27 -11.63 -8.88
N HIS A 338 -14.77 -10.63 -9.60
CA HIS A 338 -15.02 -10.44 -11.02
C HIS A 338 -13.65 -10.32 -11.68
N ASP A 339 -13.51 -10.91 -12.86
CA ASP A 339 -12.30 -10.78 -13.66
C ASP A 339 -12.32 -9.42 -14.38
N GLU A 340 -12.22 -8.32 -13.60
CA GLU A 340 -12.07 -6.92 -14.05
C GLU A 340 -11.26 -6.08 -13.07
#